data_AF-A0A162XFE5-F1
#
_entry.id   AF-A0A162XFE5-F1
#
_cell.length_a   1.000
_cell.length_b   1.000
_cell.length_c   1.000
_cell.angle_alpha   90.00
_cell.angle_beta   90.00
_cell.angle_gamma   90.00
#
_symmetry.space_group_name_H-M   'P 1'
#
loop_
_entity.id
_entity.type
_entity.pdbx_description
1 polymer ?
#
loop_
_entity_poly.entity_id
_entity_poly.type
_entity_poly.pdbx_seq_one_letter_code
_entity_poly.pdbx_strand_id
1 'polypeptide(L)'
;MNADTSQILIQALTGLFYAIPTLLFIGIGIHYLIKKGNTTDGIFIVIGNIIILLSIVIGKILFIQFVVYQKWDSTVYTYIISAINIVSFIGSILFVIGLFLLTKKVIKVNNS
;
A
#
# COMPACT_ATOMS: atom_id res chain seq x y z
N MET A 1 -20.02 -22.64 -9.66
CA MET A 1 -19.98 -21.89 -8.39
C MET A 1 -20.46 -20.48 -8.72
N ASN A 2 -21.63 -20.04 -8.24
CA ASN A 2 -22.01 -18.64 -8.40
C ASN A 2 -21.01 -17.83 -7.58
N ALA A 3 -20.17 -17.02 -8.24
CA ALA A 3 -19.33 -16.07 -7.53
C ALA A 3 -20.27 -15.21 -6.69
N ASP A 4 -20.15 -15.31 -5.38
CA ASP A 4 -21.03 -14.62 -4.46
C ASP A 4 -20.75 -13.12 -4.63
N THR A 5 -21.65 -12.42 -5.32
CA THR A 5 -21.49 -11.01 -5.69
C THR A 5 -21.22 -10.14 -4.47
N SER A 6 -21.71 -10.56 -3.31
CA SER A 6 -21.39 -10.01 -1.99
C SER A 6 -19.88 -10.00 -1.68
N GLN A 7 -19.17 -11.10 -1.94
CA GLN A 7 -17.73 -11.22 -1.68
C GLN A 7 -16.91 -10.31 -2.61
N ILE A 8 -17.30 -10.21 -3.88
CA ILE A 8 -16.64 -9.32 -4.84
C ILE A 8 -16.82 -7.86 -4.39
N LEU A 9 -18.03 -7.48 -3.98
CA LEU A 9 -18.34 -6.13 -3.51
C LEU A 9 -17.54 -5.79 -2.24
N ILE A 10 -17.50 -6.68 -1.26
CA ILE A 10 -16.71 -6.50 -0.03
C ILE A 10 -15.22 -6.32 -0.36
N GLN A 11 -14.70 -7.12 -1.29
CA GLN A 11 -13.30 -7.02 -1.69
C GLN A 11 -12.99 -5.74 -2.46
N ALA A 12 -13.91 -5.24 -3.28
CA ALA A 12 -13.75 -3.94 -3.94
C ALA A 12 -13.76 -2.78 -2.93
N LEU A 13 -14.74 -2.78 -2.01
CA LEU A 13 -14.87 -1.76 -0.98
C LEU A 13 -13.65 -1.72 -0.06
N THR A 14 -13.19 -2.88 0.45
CA THR A 14 -11.97 -2.94 1.26
C THR A 14 -10.75 -2.43 0.49
N GLY A 15 -10.62 -2.77 -0.81
CA GLY A 15 -9.56 -2.22 -1.65
C GLY A 15 -9.58 -0.70 -1.72
N LEU A 16 -10.75 -0.10 -1.92
CA LEU A 16 -10.94 1.36 -1.93
C LEU A 16 -10.59 1.99 -0.58
N PHE A 17 -11.07 1.41 0.53
CA PHE A 17 -10.80 1.92 1.88
C PHE A 17 -9.32 1.94 2.22
N TYR A 18 -8.52 1.00 1.71
CA TYR A 18 -7.06 1.01 1.89
C TYR A 18 -6.33 1.88 0.85
N ALA A 19 -6.84 1.97 -0.38
CA ALA A 19 -6.21 2.76 -1.44
C ALA A 19 -6.32 4.27 -1.19
N ILE A 20 -7.45 4.76 -0.68
CA ILE A 20 -7.68 6.21 -0.49
C ILE A 20 -6.66 6.83 0.49
N PRO A 21 -6.46 6.31 1.72
CA PRO A 21 -5.43 6.81 2.62
C PRO A 21 -4.03 6.72 2.02
N THR A 22 -3.73 5.62 1.32
CA THR A 22 -2.43 5.40 0.67
C THR A 22 -2.16 6.47 -0.38
N LEU A 23 -3.14 6.78 -1.24
CA LEU A 23 -3.04 7.85 -2.25
C LEU A 23 -2.86 9.23 -1.60
N LEU A 24 -3.55 9.48 -0.48
CA LEU A 24 -3.40 10.72 0.28
C LEU A 24 -1.97 10.88 0.80
N PHE A 25 -1.38 9.83 1.39
CA PHE A 25 0.01 9.87 1.86
C PHE A 25 1.02 10.03 0.73
N ILE A 26 0.77 9.43 -0.44
CA ILE A 26 1.58 9.66 -1.64
C ILE A 26 1.51 11.13 -2.05
N GLY A 27 0.30 11.70 -2.14
CA GLY A 27 0.11 13.10 -2.52
C GLY A 27 0.80 14.07 -1.56
N ILE A 28 0.63 13.87 -0.26
CA ILE A 28 1.30 14.67 0.78
C ILE A 28 2.82 14.49 0.71
N GLY A 29 3.31 13.26 0.54
CA GLY A 29 4.73 12.96 0.46
C GLY A 29 5.41 13.60 -0.76
N ILE A 30 4.76 13.54 -1.93
CA ILE A 30 5.24 14.20 -3.15
C ILE A 30 5.28 15.73 -2.94
N HIS A 31 4.19 16.31 -2.43
CA HIS A 31 4.15 17.75 -2.14
C HIS A 31 5.25 18.17 -1.15
N TYR A 32 5.50 17.35 -0.13
CA TYR A 32 6.58 17.57 0.83
C TYR A 32 7.95 17.55 0.16
N LEU A 33 8.23 16.56 -0.70
CA LEU A 33 9.48 16.47 -1.46
C LEU A 33 9.69 17.64 -2.41
N ILE A 34 8.63 18.13 -3.06
CA ILE A 34 8.69 19.32 -3.91
C ILE A 34 9.07 20.55 -3.08
N LYS A 35 8.50 20.72 -1.88
CA LYS A 35 8.73 21.90 -1.03
C LYS A 35 10.04 21.87 -0.25
N LYS A 36 10.48 20.70 0.22
CA LYS A 36 11.64 20.55 1.11
C LYS A 36 12.86 19.91 0.42
N GLY A 37 12.72 19.52 -0.84
CA GLY A 37 13.73 18.79 -1.60
C GLY A 37 13.75 17.30 -1.30
N ASN A 38 14.67 16.59 -1.94
CA ASN A 38 14.87 15.14 -1.83
C ASN A 38 15.39 14.74 -0.45
N THR A 39 14.49 14.70 0.53
CA THR A 39 14.77 14.30 1.91
C THR A 39 14.47 12.82 2.09
N THR A 40 15.32 12.12 2.85
CA THR A 40 15.22 10.67 3.04
C THR A 40 13.88 10.25 3.67
N ASP A 41 13.36 11.05 4.61
CA ASP A 41 12.05 10.87 5.24
C ASP A 41 10.90 10.95 4.23
N GLY A 42 10.89 11.97 3.36
CA GLY A 42 9.89 12.09 2.30
C GLY A 42 9.96 10.95 1.28
N ILE A 43 11.18 10.53 0.91
CA ILE A 43 11.40 9.43 -0.04
C ILE A 43 10.84 8.12 0.54
N PHE A 44 11.13 7.81 1.80
CA PHE A 44 10.61 6.60 2.44
C PHE A 44 9.08 6.59 2.58
N ILE A 45 8.47 7.74 2.88
CA ILE A 45 7.00 7.87 2.91
C ILE A 45 6.42 7.57 1.53
N VAL A 46 6.96 8.15 0.46
CA VAL A 46 6.44 7.99 -0.90
C VAL A 46 6.67 6.58 -1.42
N ILE A 47 7.90 6.05 -1.35
CA ILE A 47 8.22 4.70 -1.84
C ILE A 47 7.43 3.64 -1.07
N GLY A 48 7.35 3.76 0.27
CA GLY A 48 6.59 2.84 1.10
C GLY A 48 5.12 2.77 0.68
N ASN A 49 4.48 3.93 0.50
CA ASN A 49 3.08 3.97 0.05
C ASN A 49 2.89 3.53 -1.41
N ILE A 50 3.84 3.76 -2.31
CA ILE A 50 3.77 3.24 -3.69
C ILE A 50 3.79 1.71 -3.67
N ILE A 51 4.67 1.10 -2.87
CA ILE A 51 4.73 -0.37 -2.72
C ILE A 51 3.42 -0.92 -2.17
N ILE A 52 2.85 -0.28 -1.14
CA ILE A 52 1.55 -0.65 -0.58
C ILE A 52 0.44 -0.54 -1.65
N LEU A 53 0.39 0.56 -2.40
CA LEU A 53 -0.62 0.78 -3.42
C LEU A 53 -0.55 -0.29 -4.53
N LEU A 54 0.65 -0.57 -5.03
CA LEU A 54 0.87 -1.64 -6.00
C LEU A 54 0.42 -3.00 -5.46
N SER A 55 0.73 -3.29 -4.20
CA SER A 55 0.30 -4.54 -3.55
C SER A 55 -1.23 -4.65 -3.46
N ILE A 56 -1.92 -3.56 -3.15
CA ILE A 56 -3.39 -3.51 -3.15
C ILE A 56 -3.93 -3.78 -4.55
N VAL A 57 -3.43 -3.06 -5.57
CA VAL A 57 -3.91 -3.18 -6.96
C VAL A 57 -3.67 -4.60 -7.49
N ILE A 58 -2.46 -5.13 -7.33
CA ILE A 58 -2.11 -6.49 -7.80
C ILE A 58 -2.95 -7.53 -7.04
N GLY A 59 -3.10 -7.40 -5.73
CA GLY A 59 -3.92 -8.31 -4.92
C GLY A 59 -5.38 -8.38 -5.38
N LYS A 60 -5.98 -7.24 -5.76
CA LYS A 60 -7.36 -7.22 -6.28
C LYS A 60 -7.47 -7.79 -7.68
N ILE A 61 -6.49 -7.53 -8.56
CA ILE A 61 -6.43 -8.15 -9.91
C ILE A 61 -6.37 -9.68 -9.77
N LEU A 62 -5.50 -10.19 -8.88
CA LEU A 62 -5.36 -11.62 -8.64
C LEU A 62 -6.62 -12.24 -8.03
N PHE A 63 -7.27 -11.55 -7.11
CA PHE A 63 -8.56 -12.00 -6.56
C PHE A 63 -9.62 -12.15 -7.65
N ILE A 64 -9.72 -11.20 -8.58
CA ILE A 64 -10.65 -11.28 -9.72
C ILE A 64 -10.28 -12.46 -10.63
N GLN A 65 -8.99 -12.67 -10.94
CA GLN A 65 -8.52 -13.82 -11.74
C GLN A 65 -8.85 -15.16 -11.08
N PHE A 66 -8.74 -15.25 -9.75
CA PHE A 66 -9.06 -16.46 -9.00
C PHE A 66 -10.58 -16.71 -8.94
N VAL A 67 -11.38 -15.72 -8.52
CA VAL A 67 -12.81 -15.91 -8.25
C VAL A 67 -13.67 -15.91 -9.52
N VAL A 68 -13.39 -15.00 -10.46
CA VAL A 68 -14.24 -14.80 -11.65
C VAL A 68 -13.82 -15.72 -12.78
N TYR A 69 -12.51 -15.88 -12.98
CA TYR A 69 -11.99 -16.65 -14.10
C TYR A 69 -11.62 -18.09 -13.73
N GLN A 70 -11.54 -18.45 -12.43
CA GLN A 70 -11.17 -19.79 -11.92
C GLN A 70 -9.92 -20.39 -12.60
N LYS A 71 -9.01 -19.54 -13.09
CA LYS A 71 -7.86 -19.99 -13.89
C LYS A 71 -6.72 -20.54 -13.04
N TRP A 72 -6.73 -20.30 -11.74
CA TRP A 72 -5.57 -20.48 -10.87
C TRP A 72 -5.89 -21.50 -9.77
N ASP A 73 -5.00 -22.46 -9.59
CA ASP A 73 -5.08 -23.40 -8.47
C ASP A 73 -4.99 -22.67 -7.12
N SER A 74 -5.71 -23.19 -6.11
CA SER A 74 -5.78 -22.57 -4.78
C SER A 74 -4.41 -22.46 -4.11
N THR A 75 -3.53 -23.44 -4.34
CA THR A 75 -2.16 -23.44 -3.79
C THR A 75 -1.33 -22.31 -4.40
N VAL A 76 -1.40 -22.17 -5.73
CA VAL A 76 -0.67 -21.15 -6.50
C VAL A 76 -1.16 -19.75 -6.12
N TYR A 77 -2.47 -19.56 -6.03
CA TYR A 77 -3.07 -18.30 -5.58
C TYR A 77 -2.58 -17.91 -4.19
N THR A 78 -2.60 -18.85 -3.23
CA THR A 78 -2.17 -18.60 -1.85
C THR A 78 -0.70 -18.20 -1.78
N TYR A 79 0.18 -18.88 -2.52
CA TYR A 79 1.60 -18.56 -2.55
C TYR A 79 1.86 -17.13 -3.05
N ILE A 80 1.18 -16.73 -4.14
CA ILE A 80 1.37 -15.41 -4.75
C ILE A 80 0.79 -14.30 -3.87
N ILE A 81 -0.37 -14.52 -3.26
CA ILE A 81 -0.95 -13.56 -2.30
C ILE A 81 -0.05 -13.41 -1.07
N SER A 82 0.52 -14.49 -0.54
CA SER A 82 1.49 -14.39 0.56
C SER A 82 2.72 -13.58 0.16
N ALA A 83 3.26 -13.78 -1.04
CA ALA A 83 4.38 -12.97 -1.54
C ALA A 83 4.03 -11.48 -1.62
N ILE A 84 2.83 -11.14 -2.11
CA ILE A 84 2.35 -9.76 -2.18
C ILE A 84 2.19 -9.15 -0.79
N ASN A 85 1.68 -9.92 0.18
CA ASN A 85 1.54 -9.46 1.56
C ASN A 85 2.91 -9.17 2.20
N ILE A 86 3.93 -9.98 1.93
CA ILE A 86 5.31 -9.71 2.38
C ILE A 86 5.84 -8.41 1.77
N VAL A 87 5.62 -8.18 0.46
CA VAL A 87 6.03 -6.95 -0.22
C VAL A 87 5.29 -5.73 0.37
N SER A 88 3.99 -5.86 0.63
CA SER A 88 3.18 -4.82 1.28
C SER A 88 3.68 -4.49 2.69
N PHE A 89 4.10 -5.51 3.43
CA PHE A 89 4.70 -5.36 4.76
C PHE A 89 6.02 -4.57 4.70
N ILE A 90 6.89 -4.85 3.73
CA ILE A 90 8.11 -4.07 3.49
C ILE A 90 7.77 -2.60 3.19
N GLY A 91 6.77 -2.35 2.33
CA GLY A 91 6.28 -1.00 2.06
C GLY A 91 5.80 -0.28 3.32
N SER A 92 5.10 -1.00 4.20
CA SER A 92 4.62 -0.48 5.50
C SER A 92 5.76 -0.12 6.44
N ILE A 93 6.82 -0.95 6.51
CA ILE A 93 8.02 -0.64 7.30
C ILE A 93 8.68 0.65 6.79
N LEU A 94 8.86 0.79 5.47
CA LEU A 94 9.45 1.99 4.88
C LEU A 94 8.63 3.24 5.22
N PHE A 95 7.30 3.15 5.10
CA PHE A 95 6.42 4.25 5.48
C PHE A 95 6.57 4.65 6.95
N VAL A 96 6.58 3.68 7.87
CA VAL A 96 6.74 3.94 9.31
C VAL A 96 8.10 4.56 9.62
N ILE A 97 9.18 4.07 8.99
CA ILE A 97 10.52 4.67 9.12
C ILE A 97 10.50 6.12 8.64
N GLY A 98 9.91 6.38 7.47
CA GLY A 98 9.78 7.73 6.91
C GLY A 98 9.02 8.68 7.83
N LEU A 99 7.87 8.25 8.37
CA LEU A 99 7.10 9.01 9.35
C LEU A 99 7.91 9.29 10.62
N PHE A 100 8.57 8.27 11.17
CA PHE A 100 9.37 8.43 12.39
C PHE A 100 10.49 9.47 12.22
N LEU A 101 11.20 9.42 11.09
CA LEU A 101 12.25 10.40 10.77
C LEU A 101 11.69 11.82 10.62
N LEU A 102 10.53 11.97 9.98
CA LEU A 102 9.85 13.25 9.85
C LEU A 102 9.44 13.80 11.22
N THR A 103 8.80 12.99 12.06
CA THR A 103 8.38 13.38 13.42
C THR A 103 9.59 13.79 14.27
N LYS A 104 10.68 13.00 14.25
CA LYS A 104 11.92 13.33 14.96
C LYS A 104 12.50 14.68 14.52
N LYS A 105 12.47 14.96 13.21
CA LYS A 105 12.93 16.23 12.65
C LYS A 105 12.07 17.40 13.16
N VAL A 106 10.75 17.26 13.15
CA VAL A 106 9.83 18.31 13.63
C VAL A 106 10.00 18.60 15.11
N ILE A 107 10.11 17.57 15.96
CA ILE A 107 10.31 17.75 17.41
C ILE A 107 11.64 18.44 17.70
N LYS A 108 12.72 18.07 17.00
CA LYS A 108 14.04 18.69 17.21
C LYS A 108 14.02 20.18 16.87
N VAL A 109 13.36 20.58 15.79
CA VAL A 109 13.26 22.00 15.38
C VAL A 109 12.54 22.85 16.43
N ASN A 110 11.53 22.31 17.10
CA ASN A 110 10.76 23.06 18.10
C ASN A 110 11.45 23.18 19.48
N ASN A 111 12.48 22.38 19.75
CA ASN A 111 13.25 22.41 21.01
C ASN A 111 14.61 23.13 20.86
N SER A 112 14.83 23.80 19.73
CA SER A 112 16.06 24.57 19.40
C SER A 112 15.73 26.06 19.32
#